data_AF-A0A6J4UVQ1-F1
#
_entry.id   AF-A0A6J4UVQ1-F1
#
_cell.length_a   1.000
_cell.length_b   1.000
_cell.length_c   1.000
_cell.angle_alpha   90.00
_cell.angle_beta   90.00
_cell.angle_gamma   90.00
#
_symmetry.space_group_name_H-M   'P 1'
#
loop_
_entity.id
_entity.type
_entity.pdbx_description
1 polymer ?
#
loop_
_entity_poly.entity_id
_entity_poly.type
_entity_poly.pdbx_seq_one_letter_code
_entity_poly.pdbx_strand_id
1 'polypeptide(L)'
;MNDPAIVWADEPTGALDSTTATEIMCLMRDLNDRVGLTFVLVTHDPGVGGLCDRIVRMSDGRIVGEEIVEHVPYAHEALTMQIVP
;
A
#
# COMPACT_ATOMS: atom_id res chain seq x y z
N MET A 1 0.61 -24.93 -0.56
CA MET A 1 0.88 -23.57 -0.04
C MET A 1 1.42 -22.78 -1.21
N ASN A 2 0.84 -21.63 -1.52
CA ASN A 2 1.32 -20.78 -2.61
C ASN A 2 2.17 -19.69 -1.95
N ASP A 3 3.47 -19.68 -2.26
CA ASP A 3 4.41 -18.64 -1.85
C ASP A 3 4.68 -17.75 -3.08
N PRO A 4 3.75 -16.85 -3.44
CA PRO A 4 3.94 -16.00 -4.61
C PRO A 4 5.08 -15.02 -4.34
N ALA A 5 5.84 -14.68 -5.38
CA ALA A 5 6.80 -13.58 -5.31
C ALA A 5 6.10 -12.21 -5.42
N ILE A 6 4.90 -12.16 -6.00
CA ILE A 6 4.17 -10.94 -6.32
C ILE A 6 2.68 -11.11 -6.04
N VAL A 7 2.07 -10.11 -5.40
CA VAL A 7 0.62 -9.92 -5.30
C VAL A 7 0.24 -8.70 -6.15
N TRP A 8 -0.63 -8.92 -7.14
CA TRP A 8 -1.28 -7.84 -7.90
C TRP A 8 -2.68 -7.64 -7.34
N ALA A 9 -3.00 -6.44 -6.87
CA ALA A 9 -4.34 -6.10 -6.41
C ALA A 9 -4.90 -4.86 -7.13
N ASP A 10 -6.14 -4.96 -7.60
CA ASP A 10 -6.88 -3.90 -8.26
C ASP A 10 -7.87 -3.28 -7.27
N GLU A 11 -7.64 -2.01 -6.91
CA GLU A 11 -8.38 -1.25 -5.89
C GLU A 11 -8.64 -2.03 -4.58
N PRO A 12 -7.62 -2.61 -3.92
CA PRO A 12 -7.79 -3.52 -2.78
C PRO A 12 -8.49 -2.90 -1.56
N THR A 13 -8.45 -1.58 -1.42
CA THR A 13 -8.99 -0.83 -0.28
C THR A 13 -10.20 0.01 -0.63
N GLY A 14 -10.69 -0.03 -1.89
CA GLY A 14 -11.73 0.90 -2.37
C GLY A 14 -13.10 0.77 -1.68
N ALA A 15 -13.37 -0.37 -1.03
CA ALA A 15 -14.60 -0.62 -0.27
C ALA A 15 -14.44 -0.46 1.26
N LEU A 16 -13.25 -0.09 1.73
CA LEU A 16 -12.93 0.05 3.14
C LEU A 16 -13.04 1.52 3.59
N ASP A 17 -13.32 1.74 4.87
CA ASP A 17 -13.12 3.06 5.46
C ASP A 17 -11.62 3.41 5.56
N SER A 18 -11.32 4.69 5.74
CA SER A 18 -9.94 5.19 5.73
C SER A 18 -9.04 4.57 6.80
N THR A 19 -9.57 4.23 7.97
CA THR A 19 -8.82 3.59 9.05
C THR A 19 -8.48 2.16 8.65
N THR A 20 -9.49 1.36 8.27
CA THR A 20 -9.29 -0.04 7.87
C THR A 20 -8.38 -0.16 6.63
N ALA A 21 -8.53 0.75 5.66
CA ALA A 21 -7.65 0.81 4.49
C ALA A 21 -6.18 1.02 4.90
N THR A 22 -5.93 1.91 5.87
CA THR A 22 -4.60 2.17 6.40
C THR A 22 -4.03 0.92 7.07
N GLU A 23 -4.79 0.24 7.93
CA GLU A 23 -4.36 -0.98 8.60
C GLU A 23 -3.98 -2.10 7.61
N ILE A 24 -4.77 -2.27 6.55
CA ILE A 24 -4.46 -3.24 5.48
C ILE A 24 -3.18 -2.86 4.75
N MET A 25 -2.99 -1.58 4.43
CA MET A 25 -1.75 -1.10 3.80
C MET A 25 -0.53 -1.33 4.70
N CYS A 26 -0.65 -1.12 6.01
CA CYS A 26 0.41 -1.43 6.97
C CYS A 26 0.76 -2.91 6.99
N LEU A 27 -0.25 -3.79 6.94
CA LEU A 27 -0.01 -5.23 6.87
C LEU A 27 0.71 -5.64 5.57
N MET A 28 0.29 -5.10 4.42
CA MET A 28 0.97 -5.35 3.14
C MET A 28 2.43 -4.90 3.19
N ARG A 29 2.68 -3.75 3.81
CA ARG A 29 4.04 -3.23 4.02
C ARG A 29 4.88 -4.14 4.90
N ASP A 30 4.36 -4.57 6.04
CA ASP A 30 5.05 -5.52 6.94
C ASP A 30 5.41 -6.83 6.21
N LEU A 31 4.53 -7.34 5.35
CA LEU A 31 4.80 -8.52 4.53
C LEU A 31 5.87 -8.25 3.46
N ASN A 32 5.86 -7.08 2.83
CA ASN A 32 6.92 -6.69 1.90
C ASN A 32 8.28 -6.66 2.59
N ASP A 33 8.36 -6.01 3.75
CA ASP A 33 9.60 -5.82 4.50
C ASP A 33 10.14 -7.14 5.10
N ARG A 34 9.27 -7.98 5.67
CA ARG A 34 9.70 -9.18 6.40
C ARG A 34 9.95 -10.39 5.53
N VAL A 35 9.17 -10.58 4.47
CA VAL A 35 9.23 -11.79 3.64
C VAL A 35 9.55 -11.51 2.17
N GLY A 36 9.77 -10.24 1.79
CA GLY A 36 10.15 -9.86 0.43
C GLY A 36 9.01 -9.99 -0.58
N LEU A 37 7.76 -10.02 -0.12
CA LEU A 37 6.59 -10.15 -0.99
C LEU A 37 6.36 -8.84 -1.74
N THR A 38 6.43 -8.84 -3.07
CA THR A 38 6.20 -7.63 -3.86
C THR A 38 4.70 -7.37 -4.03
N PHE A 39 4.25 -6.14 -3.77
CA PHE A 39 2.87 -5.72 -4.03
C PHE A 39 2.80 -4.75 -5.21
N VAL A 40 1.89 -5.02 -6.14
CA VAL A 40 1.53 -4.12 -7.23
C VAL A 40 0.07 -3.74 -7.04
N LEU A 41 -0.17 -2.48 -6.71
CA LEU A 41 -1.49 -1.97 -6.38
C LEU A 41 -1.96 -1.01 -7.48
N VAL A 42 -3.18 -1.22 -7.97
CA VAL A 42 -3.89 -0.23 -8.79
C VAL A 42 -4.83 0.53 -7.88
N THR A 43 -4.74 1.86 -7.88
CA THR A 43 -5.59 2.73 -7.06
C THR A 43 -5.69 4.11 -7.68
N HIS A 44 -6.82 4.77 -7.44
CA HIS A 44 -7.00 6.19 -7.74
C HIS A 44 -6.78 7.08 -6.49
N ASP A 45 -6.55 6.50 -5.32
CA ASP A 45 -6.34 7.20 -4.05
C ASP A 45 -4.86 7.61 -3.88
N PRO A 46 -4.52 8.91 -3.88
CA PRO A 46 -3.16 9.39 -3.64
C PRO A 46 -2.61 9.04 -2.25
N GLY A 47 -3.49 8.88 -1.25
CA GLY A 47 -3.10 8.48 0.11
C GLY A 47 -2.53 7.07 0.13
N VAL A 48 -3.18 6.13 -0.56
CA VAL A 48 -2.65 4.77 -0.78
C VAL A 48 -1.35 4.82 -1.57
N GLY A 49 -1.29 5.64 -2.63
CA GLY A 49 -0.06 5.83 -3.43
C GLY A 49 1.13 6.30 -2.60
N GLY A 50 0.91 7.21 -1.64
CA GLY A 50 1.95 7.73 -0.74
C GLY A 50 2.49 6.72 0.28
N LEU A 51 1.84 5.55 0.44
CA LEU A 51 2.31 4.45 1.28
C LEU A 51 3.13 3.41 0.50
N CYS A 52 3.19 3.51 -0.83
CA CYS A 52 4.00 2.67 -1.70
C CYS A 52 5.42 3.23 -1.83
N ASP A 53 6.39 2.42 -2.26
CA ASP A 53 7.76 2.89 -2.54
C ASP A 53 7.89 3.58 -3.91
N ARG A 54 6.95 3.28 -4.82
CA ARG A 54 6.92 3.82 -6.18
C ARG A 54 5.49 3.97 -6.68
N ILE A 55 5.24 5.07 -7.37
CA ILE A 55 3.99 5.35 -8.07
C ILE A 55 4.27 5.46 -9.57
N VAL A 56 3.57 4.64 -10.37
CA VAL A 56 3.56 4.76 -11.83
C VAL A 56 2.21 5.35 -12.25
N ARG A 57 2.23 6.53 -12.86
CA ARG A 57 1.02 7.21 -13.33
C ARG A 57 0.72 6.78 -14.75
N MET A 58 -0.52 6.35 -14.98
CA MET A 58 -1.01 5.97 -16.31
C MET A 58 -2.17 6.86 -16.74
N SER A 59 -2.23 7.17 -18.03
CA SER A 59 -3.34 7.88 -18.68
C SER A 59 -3.47 7.38 -20.11
N ASP A 60 -4.70 7.10 -20.56
CA ASP A 60 -5.00 6.60 -21.92
C ASP A 60 -4.09 5.43 -22.36
N GLY A 61 -3.90 4.46 -21.45
CA GLY A 61 -3.08 3.28 -21.68
C GLY A 61 -1.57 3.55 -21.79
N ARG A 62 -1.10 4.74 -21.44
CA ARG A 62 0.32 5.14 -21.47
C ARG A 62 0.82 5.51 -20.09
N ILE A 63 2.08 5.19 -19.81
CA ILE A 63 2.77 5.70 -18.63
C ILE A 63 3.08 7.18 -18.90
N VAL A 64 2.61 8.05 -18.00
CA VAL A 64 2.76 9.51 -18.10
C VAL A 64 3.67 10.08 -17.02
N GLY A 65 4.04 9.28 -16.01
CA GLY A 65 4.96 9.70 -14.97
C GLY A 65 5.34 8.55 -14.05
N GLU A 66 6.45 8.74 -13.35
CA GLU A 66 6.94 7.85 -12.30
C GLU A 66 7.46 8.70 -11.15
N GLU A 67 7.19 8.26 -9.94
CA GLU A 67 7.58 8.93 -8.71
C GLU A 67 8.12 7.88 -7.75
N ILE A 68 9.34 8.09 -7.25
CA ILE A 68 9.88 7.31 -6.13
C ILE A 68 9.43 8.04 -4.87
N VAL A 69 8.70 7.32 -4.03
CA VAL A 69 8.21 7.85 -2.76
C VAL A 69 9.24 7.48 -1.71
N GLU A 70 9.64 8.46 -0.90
CA GLU A 70 10.56 8.15 0.20
C GLU A 70 9.90 7.14 1.14
N HIS A 71 10.65 6.09 1.42
CA HIS A 71 10.21 5.03 2.31
C HIS A 71 10.10 5.60 3.73
N VAL A 72 8.88 5.93 4.15
CA VAL A 72 8.59 6.29 5.54
C VAL A 72 8.28 5.00 6.30
N PRO A 73 9.11 4.57 7.26
CA PRO A 73 8.80 3.39 8.07
C PRO A 73 7.52 3.67 8.85
N TYR A 74 6.51 2.83 8.66
CA TYR A 74 5.26 2.96 9.39
C TYR A 74 5.49 2.47 10.83
N ALA A 75 5.49 3.38 11.80
CA ALA A 75 5.64 3.02 13.21
C ALA A 75 4.34 2.38 13.72
N HIS A 76 4.39 1.07 13.97
CA HIS A 76 3.27 0.29 14.51
C HIS A 76 2.70 0.83 15.82
N GLU A 77 3.44 1.69 16.55
CA GLU A 77 3.05 2.26 17.85
C GLU A 77 1.96 3.34 17.76
N ALA A 78 1.69 3.92 16.58
CA ALA A 78 0.71 5.02 16.45
C ALA A 78 -0.77 4.56 16.49
N LEU A 79 -1.06 3.31 16.12
CA LEU A 79 -2.43 2.78 16.05
C LEU A 79 -2.95 2.28 17.41
N THR A 80 -2.07 1.83 18.31
CA THR A 80 -2.46 1.31 19.63
C THR A 80 -3.00 2.40 20.58
N MET A 81 -2.80 3.68 20.27
CA MET A 81 -3.29 4.80 21.10
C MET A 81 -4.65 5.37 20.69
N GLN A 82 -5.27 4.92 19.59
CA GLN A 82 -6.63 5.36 19.19
C GLN A 82 -7.74 4.35 19.51
N ILE A 83 -7.41 3.22 20.14
CA ILE A 83 -8.39 2.23 20.62
C ILE A 83 -8.25 2.04 22.13
N VAL A 84 -8.54 3.11 22.89
CA VAL A 84 -8.94 3.00 24.29
C VAL A 84 -10.08 4.01 24.50
N PRO A 85 -11.27 3.57 24.97
CA PRO A 85 -12.45 4.44 25.11
C PRO A 85 -12.27 5.60 26.10
#